data_AF-A0A2A2JY31-F1
#
_entry.id   AF-A0A2A2JY31-F1
#
_cell.length_a   1.000
_cell.length_b   1.000
_cell.length_c   1.000
_cell.angle_alpha   90.00
_cell.angle_beta   90.00
_cell.angle_gamma   90.00
#
_symmetry.space_group_name_H-M   'P 1'
#
loop_
_entity.id
_entity.type
_entity.pdbx_description
1 polymer ?
#
loop_
_entity_poly.entity_id
_entity_poly.type
_entity_poly.pdbx_seq_one_letter_code
_entity_poly.pdbx_strand_id
1 'polypeptide(L)'
;MRRPFPAKRGDETCMTIDQIEPQAVDSPITRSALFMVATLGPGEHCAVRVREVCGDLAGLVRSVGKRVPSGNLSCVIGFGAAVWERLFGTPQPIGLHPFREFGSGARKALATPGDILLHIRAEHMDLCFELAALLVKRLGDAVAVVDELADIELDAASKPSCSHSSLTTLEEGGQEIKILRDNMPFGRPGAGEFGTYFIGYARSPAPIEQMLENMFVGKPPGNYDRLLDYSRAVTGGLYFVPPVDFLEQAAE
;
A
#
# COMPACT_ATOMS: atom_id res chain seq x y z
N MET A 1 -18.47 48.88 2.92
CA MET A 1 -18.18 49.18 4.33
C MET A 1 -18.05 47.84 5.07
N ARG A 2 -16.84 47.27 5.16
CA ARG A 2 -16.57 45.99 5.84
C ARG A 2 -15.78 46.30 7.12
N ARG A 3 -16.26 45.83 8.27
CA ARG A 3 -15.49 45.87 9.52
C ARG A 3 -14.52 44.67 9.56
N PRO A 4 -13.29 44.81 10.05
CA PRO A 4 -12.35 43.70 10.17
C PRO A 4 -12.60 42.90 11.47
N PHE A 5 -12.46 41.58 11.40
CA PHE A 5 -12.28 40.71 12.56
C PHE A 5 -10.81 40.79 13.03
N PRO A 6 -10.52 40.80 14.33
CA PRO A 6 -9.16 40.90 14.82
C PRO A 6 -8.48 39.53 14.76
N ALA A 7 -7.33 39.47 14.10
CA ALA A 7 -6.42 38.33 14.14
C ALA A 7 -5.38 38.53 15.26
N LYS A 8 -5.29 37.57 16.19
CA LYS A 8 -4.12 37.10 16.99
C LYS A 8 -4.60 35.83 17.72
N ARG A 9 -3.88 34.72 17.90
CA ARG A 9 -2.47 34.32 17.73
C ARG A 9 -2.44 32.78 17.86
N GLY A 10 -1.62 32.08 17.09
CA GLY A 10 -1.36 30.64 17.26
C GLY A 10 -0.81 30.05 15.96
N ASP A 11 0.48 29.74 15.98
CA ASP A 11 1.26 29.18 14.87
C ASP A 11 0.71 27.78 14.51
N GLU A 12 -0.13 27.70 13.48
CA GLU A 12 -0.29 26.49 12.69
C GLU A 12 0.29 26.80 11.32
N THR A 13 1.57 26.53 11.14
CA THR A 13 2.15 26.41 9.80
C THR A 13 1.46 25.23 9.12
N CYS A 14 0.38 25.53 8.42
CA CYS A 14 -0.15 24.67 7.37
C CYS A 14 1.01 24.42 6.40
N MET A 15 1.64 23.24 6.49
CA MET A 15 2.71 22.88 5.57
C MET A 15 2.16 22.96 4.15
N THR A 16 2.78 23.76 3.30
CA THR A 16 2.43 23.77 1.88
C THR A 16 2.79 22.42 1.28
N ILE A 17 1.96 21.89 0.37
CA ILE A 17 2.13 20.56 -0.26
C ILE A 17 3.54 20.38 -0.87
N ASP A 18 4.21 21.47 -1.27
CA ASP A 18 5.59 21.48 -1.79
C ASP A 18 6.68 21.19 -0.74
N GLN A 19 6.34 21.00 0.54
CA GLN A 19 7.30 20.74 1.62
C GLN A 19 7.20 19.34 2.23
N ILE A 20 6.32 18.49 1.72
CA ILE A 20 6.10 17.14 2.26
C ILE A 20 6.83 16.15 1.38
N GLU A 21 7.84 15.47 1.90
CA GLU A 21 8.56 14.44 1.14
C GLU A 21 7.74 13.13 1.08
N PRO A 22 7.28 12.69 -0.10
CA PRO A 22 6.55 11.43 -0.21
C PRO A 22 7.52 10.25 -0.02
N GLN A 23 7.02 9.14 0.50
CA GLN A 23 7.72 7.86 0.31
C GLN A 23 7.80 7.54 -1.20
N ALA A 24 8.65 6.59 -1.57
CA ALA A 24 8.98 6.22 -2.96
C ALA A 24 7.82 5.59 -3.77
N VAL A 25 6.56 5.92 -3.50
CA VAL A 25 5.34 5.36 -4.11
C VAL A 25 5.38 5.45 -5.64
N ASP A 26 5.81 6.57 -6.19
CA ASP A 26 5.87 6.86 -7.63
C ASP A 26 7.18 6.47 -8.31
N SER A 27 8.06 5.75 -7.59
CA SER A 27 9.30 5.25 -8.18
C SER A 27 9.02 4.30 -9.35
N PRO A 28 9.91 4.27 -10.37
CA PRO A 28 9.79 3.35 -11.49
C PRO A 28 9.64 1.90 -11.04
N ILE A 29 8.89 1.12 -11.81
CA ILE A 29 8.73 -0.32 -11.60
C ILE A 29 10.11 -0.97 -11.67
N THR A 30 10.38 -1.87 -10.73
CA THR A 30 11.62 -2.64 -10.66
C THR A 30 11.36 -4.10 -10.92
N ARG A 31 12.39 -4.85 -11.35
CA ARG A 31 12.25 -6.26 -11.69
C ARG A 31 11.82 -7.18 -10.54
N SER A 32 12.11 -6.80 -9.29
CA SER A 32 11.83 -7.61 -8.10
C SER A 32 11.02 -6.81 -7.09
N ALA A 33 10.05 -7.47 -6.45
CA ALA A 33 9.33 -6.90 -5.32
C ALA A 33 9.12 -7.95 -4.23
N LEU A 34 9.05 -7.49 -2.98
CA LEU A 34 8.64 -8.25 -1.82
C LEU A 34 7.52 -7.48 -1.11
N PHE A 35 6.42 -8.18 -0.87
CA PHE A 35 5.29 -7.68 -0.08
C PHE A 35 5.29 -8.40 1.25
N MET A 36 5.20 -7.63 2.33
CA MET A 36 5.06 -8.17 3.67
C MET A 36 3.91 -7.47 4.38
N VAL A 37 2.97 -8.28 4.86
CA VAL A 37 1.86 -7.80 5.69
C VAL A 37 2.05 -8.35 7.10
N ALA A 38 1.93 -7.49 8.09
CA ALA A 38 2.09 -7.85 9.50
C ALA A 38 0.98 -7.28 10.37
N THR A 39 0.76 -7.91 11.52
CA THR A 39 -0.14 -7.44 12.57
C THR A 39 0.67 -6.93 13.76
N LEU A 40 0.22 -5.86 14.40
CA LEU A 40 0.90 -5.23 15.52
C LEU A 40 0.60 -5.99 16.81
N GLY A 41 1.66 -6.41 17.51
CA GLY A 41 1.58 -7.08 18.80
C GLY A 41 0.89 -6.25 19.88
N PRO A 42 0.45 -6.89 20.98
CA PRO A 42 -0.19 -6.20 22.08
C PRO A 42 0.81 -5.34 22.89
N GLY A 43 0.36 -4.17 23.32
CA GLY A 43 1.09 -3.32 24.26
C GLY A 43 1.93 -2.21 23.63
N GLU A 44 2.21 -1.18 24.43
CA GLU A 44 2.83 0.06 23.94
C GLU A 44 4.26 -0.13 23.43
N HIS A 45 5.01 -1.06 24.01
CA HIS A 45 6.37 -1.40 23.54
C HIS A 45 6.40 -1.85 22.07
N CYS A 46 5.35 -2.53 21.59
CA CYS A 46 5.22 -2.90 20.18
C CYS A 46 5.04 -1.65 19.30
N ALA A 47 4.19 -0.72 19.73
CA ALA A 47 3.93 0.53 19.02
C ALA A 47 5.18 1.43 18.97
N VAL A 48 5.90 1.56 20.10
CA VAL A 48 7.20 2.24 20.18
C VAL A 48 8.19 1.63 19.20
N ARG A 49 8.32 0.30 19.16
CA ARG A 49 9.27 -0.36 18.26
C ARG A 49 8.94 -0.12 16.79
N VAL A 50 7.67 -0.12 16.42
CA VAL A 50 7.25 0.21 15.04
C VAL A 50 7.60 1.65 14.70
N ARG A 51 7.36 2.60 15.62
CA ARG A 51 7.74 4.00 15.44
C ARG A 51 9.26 4.20 15.31
N GLU A 52 10.06 3.50 16.11
CA GLU A 52 11.53 3.48 15.96
C GLU A 52 11.95 3.01 14.56
N VAL A 53 11.33 1.94 14.05
CA VAL A 53 11.60 1.45 12.69
C VAL A 53 11.17 2.46 11.62
N CYS A 54 10.11 3.23 11.85
CA CYS A 54 9.69 4.29 10.93
C CYS A 54 10.78 5.36 10.79
N GLY A 55 11.34 5.85 11.90
CA GLY A 55 12.42 6.84 11.88
C GLY A 55 13.72 6.30 11.26
N ASP A 56 14.00 5.01 11.43
CA ASP A 56 15.19 4.37 10.87
C ASP A 56 15.03 3.92 9.39
N LEU A 57 13.81 3.90 8.84
CA LEU A 57 13.51 3.23 7.57
C LEU A 57 14.38 3.73 6.41
N ALA A 58 14.47 5.05 6.25
CA ALA A 58 15.30 5.66 5.20
C ALA A 58 16.79 5.32 5.39
N GLY A 59 17.26 5.25 6.64
CA GLY A 59 18.60 4.81 6.98
C GLY A 59 18.87 3.34 6.61
N LEU A 60 17.90 2.45 6.87
CA LEU A 60 17.98 1.03 6.53
C LEU A 60 18.02 0.81 5.02
N VAL A 61 17.15 1.48 4.26
CA VAL A 61 17.14 1.43 2.78
C VAL A 61 18.49 1.87 2.23
N ARG A 62 19.02 3.03 2.70
CA ARG A 62 20.34 3.52 2.28
C ARG A 62 21.46 2.55 2.65
N SER A 63 21.43 1.98 3.85
CA SER A 63 22.42 1.01 4.32
C SER A 63 22.50 -0.20 3.39
N VAL A 64 21.34 -0.76 2.99
CA VAL A 64 21.30 -1.94 2.14
C VAL A 64 21.67 -1.56 0.70
N GLY A 65 21.02 -0.53 0.15
CA GLY A 65 21.16 -0.13 -1.25
C GLY A 65 22.52 0.47 -1.61
N LYS A 66 23.26 1.07 -0.66
CA LYS A 66 24.58 1.65 -0.92
C LYS A 66 25.58 0.65 -1.51
N ARG A 67 25.43 -0.64 -1.21
CA ARG A 67 26.28 -1.71 -1.74
C ARG A 67 26.04 -1.99 -3.23
N VAL A 68 24.85 -1.68 -3.73
CA VAL A 68 24.43 -1.86 -5.13
C VAL A 68 23.62 -0.64 -5.56
N PRO A 69 24.27 0.51 -5.90
CA PRO A 69 23.55 1.74 -6.24
C PRO A 69 22.62 1.61 -7.46
N SER A 70 22.94 0.71 -8.39
CA SER A 70 22.08 0.38 -9.54
C SER A 70 20.89 -0.52 -9.16
N GLY A 71 20.78 -0.92 -7.90
CA GLY A 71 19.76 -1.85 -7.42
C GLY A 71 18.39 -1.21 -7.21
N ASN A 72 18.28 0.13 -7.28
CA ASN A 72 17.03 0.89 -7.14
C ASN A 72 16.17 0.46 -5.94
N LEU A 73 16.83 0.13 -4.81
CA LEU A 73 16.14 -0.36 -3.62
C LEU A 73 15.26 0.74 -3.02
N SER A 74 13.97 0.44 -2.85
CA SER A 74 13.01 1.28 -2.15
C SER A 74 12.15 0.45 -1.20
N CYS A 75 11.60 1.09 -0.19
CA CYS A 75 10.61 0.50 0.70
C CYS A 75 9.52 1.53 0.99
N VAL A 76 8.27 1.13 0.79
CA VAL A 76 7.08 1.89 1.18
C VAL A 76 6.45 1.18 2.36
N ILE A 77 6.22 1.89 3.46
CA ILE A 77 5.46 1.42 4.63
C ILE A 77 4.08 2.07 4.68
N GLY A 78 3.04 1.27 4.92
CA GLY A 78 1.67 1.72 5.09
C GLY A 78 1.01 1.13 6.34
N PHE A 79 0.03 1.86 6.89
CA PHE A 79 -0.64 1.50 8.15
C PHE A 79 -2.15 1.38 7.97
N GLY A 80 -2.71 0.30 8.50
CA GLY A 80 -4.13 0.03 8.50
C GLY A 80 -4.89 0.90 9.50
N ALA A 81 -6.19 1.09 9.25
CA ALA A 81 -7.05 1.93 10.08
C ALA A 81 -7.10 1.48 11.55
N ALA A 82 -7.02 0.16 11.80
CA ALA A 82 -7.14 -0.43 13.13
C ALA A 82 -5.98 -0.11 14.08
N VAL A 83 -4.80 0.19 13.55
CA VAL A 83 -3.59 0.49 14.35
C VAL A 83 -3.20 1.96 14.35
N TRP A 84 -3.84 2.78 13.51
CA TRP A 84 -3.46 4.18 13.33
C TRP A 84 -3.41 4.95 14.65
N GLU A 85 -4.51 4.92 15.41
CA GLU A 85 -4.60 5.67 16.68
C GLU A 85 -3.59 5.17 17.72
N ARG A 86 -3.32 3.86 17.74
CA ARG A 86 -2.34 3.27 18.67
C ARG A 86 -0.90 3.63 18.32
N LEU A 87 -0.61 3.79 17.03
CA LEU A 87 0.71 4.20 16.56
C LEU A 87 0.89 5.71 16.66
N PHE A 88 -0.05 6.50 16.15
CA PHE A 88 0.16 7.93 15.88
C PHE A 88 -0.87 8.86 16.53
N GLY A 89 -1.85 8.32 17.26
CA GLY A 89 -2.93 9.10 17.85
C GLY A 89 -3.91 9.68 16.82
N THR A 90 -4.48 10.82 17.17
CA THR A 90 -5.47 11.56 16.35
C THR A 90 -4.89 12.87 15.83
N PRO A 91 -5.32 13.37 14.66
CA PRO A 91 -6.38 12.84 13.80
C PRO A 91 -5.93 11.70 12.87
N GLN A 92 -6.90 10.89 12.45
CA GLN A 92 -6.68 9.89 11.40
C GLN A 92 -6.75 10.55 10.01
N PRO A 93 -5.98 10.06 9.01
CA PRO A 93 -6.10 10.51 7.64
C PRO A 93 -7.53 10.39 7.11
N ILE A 94 -7.96 11.43 6.40
CA ILE A 94 -9.29 11.49 5.80
C ILE A 94 -9.41 10.36 4.78
N GLY A 95 -10.41 9.49 4.97
CA GLY A 95 -10.66 8.34 4.09
C GLY A 95 -9.88 7.08 4.44
N LEU A 96 -9.11 7.05 5.55
CA LEU A 96 -8.59 5.80 6.07
C LEU A 96 -9.69 5.06 6.83
N HIS A 97 -10.03 3.86 6.37
CA HIS A 97 -10.96 2.93 7.02
C HIS A 97 -10.56 1.48 6.73
N PRO A 98 -11.04 0.47 7.50
CA PRO A 98 -10.76 -0.93 7.20
C PRO A 98 -11.20 -1.31 5.78
N PHE A 99 -10.46 -2.23 5.14
CA PHE A 99 -10.81 -2.71 3.79
C PHE A 99 -12.26 -3.20 3.73
N ARG A 100 -13.01 -2.73 2.73
CA ARG A 100 -14.39 -3.14 2.49
C ARG A 100 -14.41 -4.42 1.68
N GLU A 101 -15.34 -5.30 1.99
CA GLU A 101 -15.55 -6.49 1.17
C GLU A 101 -16.42 -6.16 -0.05
N PHE A 102 -16.09 -6.76 -1.21
CA PHE A 102 -16.80 -6.54 -2.47
C PHE A 102 -17.26 -7.88 -3.07
N GLY A 103 -18.44 -7.89 -3.68
CA GLY A 103 -19.00 -9.08 -4.33
C GLY A 103 -19.55 -10.13 -3.36
N SER A 104 -19.74 -11.36 -3.86
CA SER A 104 -20.35 -12.46 -3.10
C SER A 104 -19.97 -13.84 -3.65
N GLY A 105 -20.17 -14.88 -2.82
CA GLY A 105 -19.91 -16.26 -3.20
C GLY A 105 -18.46 -16.50 -3.61
N ALA A 106 -18.24 -17.14 -4.76
CA ALA A 106 -16.90 -17.42 -5.29
C ALA A 106 -16.13 -16.18 -5.76
N ARG A 107 -16.83 -15.05 -5.98
CA ARG A 107 -16.26 -13.77 -6.44
C ARG A 107 -16.41 -12.74 -5.34
N LYS A 108 -15.66 -12.96 -4.25
CA LYS A 108 -15.64 -12.07 -3.10
C LYS A 108 -14.22 -11.55 -2.87
N ALA A 109 -14.04 -10.24 -2.88
CA ALA A 109 -12.89 -9.59 -2.29
C ALA A 109 -13.14 -9.53 -0.78
N LEU A 110 -12.35 -10.26 0.00
CA LEU A 110 -12.47 -10.37 1.44
C LEU A 110 -11.48 -9.45 2.16
N ALA A 111 -11.85 -8.99 3.34
CA ALA A 111 -10.94 -8.28 4.23
C ALA A 111 -10.14 -9.30 5.06
N THR A 112 -8.83 -9.16 5.09
CA THR A 112 -7.94 -10.02 5.90
C THR A 112 -7.17 -9.20 6.93
N PRO A 113 -6.73 -9.82 8.05
CA PRO A 113 -5.86 -9.14 9.01
C PRO A 113 -4.60 -8.58 8.35
N GLY A 114 -4.22 -7.37 8.74
CA GLY A 114 -3.07 -6.65 8.19
C GLY A 114 -3.05 -5.22 8.71
N ASP A 115 -2.11 -4.96 9.63
CA ASP A 115 -1.97 -3.67 10.28
C ASP A 115 -0.89 -2.83 9.64
N ILE A 116 0.17 -3.48 9.14
CA ILE A 116 1.34 -2.85 8.55
C ILE A 116 1.63 -3.54 7.23
N LEU A 117 1.81 -2.74 6.18
CA LEU A 117 2.27 -3.19 4.86
C LEU A 117 3.69 -2.67 4.64
N LEU A 118 4.60 -3.54 4.22
CA LEU A 118 5.88 -3.18 3.63
C LEU A 118 5.86 -3.61 2.17
N HIS A 119 6.10 -2.66 1.28
CA HIS A 119 6.29 -2.89 -0.14
C HIS A 119 7.75 -2.54 -0.50
N ILE A 120 8.56 -3.58 -0.65
CA ILE A 120 9.99 -3.47 -0.92
C ILE A 120 10.23 -3.78 -2.40
N ARG A 121 11.01 -2.95 -3.08
CA ARG A 121 11.27 -3.05 -4.53
C ARG A 121 12.74 -2.85 -4.82
N ALA A 122 13.27 -3.60 -5.78
CA ALA A 122 14.64 -3.48 -6.26
C ALA A 122 14.81 -4.17 -7.63
N GLU A 123 15.91 -3.86 -8.33
CA GLU A 123 16.31 -4.60 -9.54
C GLU A 123 16.70 -6.05 -9.25
N HIS A 124 17.08 -6.34 -8.00
CA HIS A 124 17.56 -7.65 -7.57
C HIS A 124 16.86 -8.10 -6.29
N MET A 125 16.38 -9.35 -6.30
CA MET A 125 15.61 -9.94 -5.23
C MET A 125 16.40 -10.12 -3.92
N ASP A 126 17.72 -10.30 -4.00
CA ASP A 126 18.60 -10.38 -2.83
C ASP A 126 18.56 -9.10 -1.99
N LEU A 127 18.48 -7.92 -2.62
CA LEU A 127 18.30 -6.64 -1.93
C LEU A 127 16.96 -6.56 -1.20
N CYS A 128 15.88 -7.04 -1.85
CA CYS A 128 14.55 -7.10 -1.23
C CYS A 128 14.56 -7.99 0.02
N PHE A 129 15.10 -9.21 -0.10
CA PHE A 129 15.20 -10.15 1.00
C PHE A 129 16.08 -9.63 2.13
N GLU A 130 17.20 -9.01 1.79
CA GLU A 130 18.11 -8.49 2.82
C GLU A 130 17.47 -7.37 3.62
N LEU A 131 16.79 -6.42 2.96
CA LEU A 131 16.07 -5.37 3.65
C LEU A 131 14.92 -5.94 4.48
N ALA A 132 14.15 -6.89 3.94
CA ALA A 132 13.07 -7.57 4.65
C ALA A 132 13.58 -8.27 5.92
N ALA A 133 14.69 -9.01 5.83
CA ALA A 133 15.30 -9.69 6.97
C ALA A 133 15.78 -8.70 8.05
N LEU A 134 16.34 -7.55 7.66
CA LEU A 134 16.72 -6.49 8.60
C LEU A 134 15.50 -5.86 9.28
N LEU A 135 14.43 -5.60 8.53
CA LEU A 135 13.18 -5.06 9.08
C LEU A 135 12.52 -6.04 10.05
N VAL A 136 12.39 -7.32 9.69
CA VAL A 136 11.87 -8.37 10.58
C VAL A 136 12.71 -8.47 11.85
N LYS A 137 14.04 -8.43 11.73
CA LYS A 137 14.94 -8.45 12.90
C LYS A 137 14.74 -7.24 13.82
N ARG A 138 14.51 -6.05 13.26
CA ARG A 138 14.29 -4.81 14.03
C ARG A 138 12.93 -4.82 14.71
N LEU A 139 11.89 -5.17 13.97
CA LEU A 139 10.52 -5.28 14.47
C LEU A 139 10.41 -6.36 15.55
N GLY A 140 11.10 -7.48 15.41
CA GLY A 140 11.16 -8.52 16.42
C GLY A 140 9.77 -9.07 16.76
N ASP A 141 9.47 -9.18 18.04
CA ASP A 141 8.17 -9.62 18.57
C ASP A 141 7.08 -8.53 18.56
N ALA A 142 7.43 -7.30 18.13
CA ALA A 142 6.46 -6.21 18.01
C ALA A 142 5.41 -6.47 16.92
N VAL A 143 5.70 -7.33 15.95
CA VAL A 143 4.79 -7.67 14.86
C VAL A 143 4.77 -9.17 14.61
N ALA A 144 3.65 -9.66 14.08
CA ALA A 144 3.55 -10.99 13.51
C ALA A 144 3.31 -10.88 12.00
N VAL A 145 4.20 -11.43 11.18
CA VAL A 145 4.04 -11.50 9.73
C VAL A 145 2.89 -12.45 9.40
N VAL A 146 1.90 -11.95 8.65
CA VAL A 146 0.69 -12.71 8.26
C VAL A 146 0.68 -13.06 6.77
N ASP A 147 1.45 -12.35 5.95
CA ASP A 147 1.65 -12.65 4.52
C ASP A 147 3.04 -12.19 4.05
N GLU A 148 3.71 -12.99 3.21
CA GLU A 148 5.03 -12.67 2.62
C GLU A 148 5.16 -13.33 1.23
N LEU A 149 5.41 -12.51 0.19
CA LEU A 149 5.49 -12.96 -1.21
C LEU A 149 6.64 -12.25 -1.96
N ALA A 150 7.31 -12.97 -2.88
CA ALA A 150 8.47 -12.51 -3.68
C ALA A 150 8.32 -12.85 -5.19
N ASP A 151 8.80 -11.97 -6.09
CA ASP A 151 8.31 -11.98 -7.50
C ASP A 151 9.17 -11.39 -8.67
N ILE A 152 8.74 -11.56 -9.96
CA ILE A 152 9.33 -11.14 -11.28
C ILE A 152 8.26 -10.80 -12.39
N GLU A 153 8.39 -9.71 -13.17
CA GLU A 153 7.40 -9.16 -14.15
C GLU A 153 7.27 -9.82 -15.58
N LEU A 154 6.12 -9.61 -16.31
CA LEU A 154 5.78 -10.02 -17.71
C LEU A 154 4.88 -9.00 -18.50
N ASP A 155 4.76 -9.10 -19.85
CA ASP A 155 4.16 -8.13 -20.82
C ASP A 155 2.71 -8.41 -21.33
N ALA A 156 1.99 -7.41 -21.91
CA ALA A 156 0.50 -7.47 -22.14
C ALA A 156 -0.06 -6.97 -23.52
N ALA A 157 -1.21 -7.52 -23.97
CA ALA A 157 -1.98 -7.14 -25.20
C ALA A 157 -3.55 -7.06 -25.04
N SER A 158 -4.28 -6.57 -26.06
CA SER A 158 -5.60 -5.85 -26.08
C SER A 158 -6.92 -6.62 -25.77
N LYS A 159 -8.04 -5.90 -25.48
CA LYS A 159 -9.13 -6.40 -24.60
C LYS A 159 -10.63 -5.98 -24.89
N PRO A 160 -11.66 -6.84 -24.60
CA PRO A 160 -13.14 -6.60 -24.71
C PRO A 160 -13.83 -5.73 -23.63
N SER A 161 -15.16 -5.50 -23.68
CA SER A 161 -15.90 -4.62 -22.73
C SER A 161 -16.13 -5.17 -21.31
N CYS A 162 -16.17 -6.49 -21.12
CA CYS A 162 -16.13 -7.16 -19.81
C CYS A 162 -14.69 -7.43 -19.35
N SER A 163 -13.71 -6.87 -20.06
CA SER A 163 -12.32 -7.03 -19.69
C SER A 163 -11.99 -6.22 -18.45
N HIS A 164 -11.01 -6.73 -17.71
CA HIS A 164 -10.32 -6.02 -16.65
C HIS A 164 -10.08 -4.54 -16.98
N SER A 165 -9.48 -4.22 -18.14
CA SER A 165 -9.20 -2.83 -18.52
C SER A 165 -10.45 -1.96 -18.63
N SER A 166 -11.55 -2.48 -19.16
CA SER A 166 -12.80 -1.71 -19.32
C SER A 166 -13.50 -1.44 -17.98
N LEU A 167 -13.38 -2.36 -17.01
CA LEU A 167 -14.00 -2.20 -15.68
C LEU A 167 -13.13 -1.42 -14.70
N THR A 168 -11.82 -1.32 -14.97
CA THR A 168 -10.86 -0.53 -14.18
C THR A 168 -10.60 0.87 -14.73
N THR A 169 -11.14 1.24 -15.90
CA THR A 169 -11.08 2.64 -16.38
C THR A 169 -12.24 3.42 -15.77
N LEU A 170 -11.92 4.45 -15.00
CA LEU A 170 -12.90 5.33 -14.35
C LEU A 170 -12.83 6.72 -14.96
N GLU A 171 -13.98 7.36 -15.13
CA GLU A 171 -14.10 8.73 -15.61
C GLU A 171 -14.92 9.56 -14.63
N GLU A 172 -14.45 10.77 -14.30
CA GLU A 172 -15.18 11.77 -13.53
C GLU A 172 -15.07 13.12 -14.23
N GLY A 173 -16.21 13.75 -14.53
CA GLY A 173 -16.23 15.04 -15.25
C GLY A 173 -15.62 15.00 -16.67
N GLY A 174 -15.57 13.82 -17.30
CA GLY A 174 -14.94 13.63 -18.62
C GLY A 174 -13.41 13.49 -18.59
N GLN A 175 -12.81 13.34 -17.41
CA GLN A 175 -11.39 13.02 -17.23
C GLN A 175 -11.21 11.63 -16.64
N GLU A 176 -10.23 10.89 -17.15
CA GLU A 176 -9.88 9.58 -16.60
C GLU A 176 -9.23 9.72 -15.23
N ILE A 177 -9.76 9.01 -14.23
CA ILE A 177 -9.18 8.92 -12.90
C ILE A 177 -8.09 7.85 -12.93
N LYS A 178 -6.84 8.28 -12.76
CA LYS A 178 -5.69 7.38 -12.74
C LYS A 178 -5.34 6.95 -11.32
N ILE A 179 -4.96 5.69 -11.19
CA ILE A 179 -4.28 5.14 -10.03
C ILE A 179 -2.89 4.68 -10.47
N LEU A 180 -1.94 4.61 -9.53
CA LEU A 180 -0.67 3.95 -9.77
C LEU A 180 -0.81 2.48 -9.36
N ARG A 181 -0.38 1.56 -10.22
CA ARG A 181 -0.39 0.11 -9.94
C ARG A 181 1.01 -0.43 -10.08
N ASP A 182 1.34 -1.39 -9.24
CA ASP A 182 2.62 -2.08 -9.25
C ASP A 182 2.39 -3.59 -9.07
N ASN A 183 1.54 -4.14 -9.94
CA ASN A 183 1.11 -5.53 -9.85
C ASN A 183 2.26 -6.47 -10.22
N MET A 184 2.49 -7.51 -9.41
CA MET A 184 3.57 -8.47 -9.63
C MET A 184 3.03 -9.91 -9.68
N PRO A 185 3.49 -10.79 -10.60
CA PRO A 185 2.94 -12.14 -10.80
C PRO A 185 3.66 -13.30 -10.04
N PHE A 186 3.25 -13.64 -8.82
CA PHE A 186 3.97 -14.64 -8.01
C PHE A 186 3.61 -16.11 -8.35
N GLY A 187 4.46 -17.05 -7.93
CA GLY A 187 4.10 -18.47 -8.01
C GLY A 187 4.99 -19.42 -7.22
N ARG A 188 4.40 -20.55 -6.80
CA ARG A 188 5.06 -21.71 -6.21
C ARG A 188 4.70 -22.95 -7.05
N PRO A 189 5.47 -23.24 -8.12
CA PRO A 189 5.13 -24.33 -9.03
C PRO A 189 4.96 -25.69 -8.35
N GLY A 190 5.77 -25.98 -7.32
CA GLY A 190 5.67 -27.22 -6.54
C GLY A 190 4.39 -27.35 -5.69
N ALA A 191 3.70 -26.24 -5.43
CA ALA A 191 2.40 -26.20 -4.76
C ALA A 191 1.22 -25.98 -5.72
N GLY A 192 1.49 -25.79 -7.03
CA GLY A 192 0.47 -25.45 -8.02
C GLY A 192 -0.11 -24.04 -7.86
N GLU A 193 0.59 -23.14 -7.14
CA GLU A 193 0.13 -21.76 -6.91
C GLU A 193 0.74 -20.83 -7.95
N PHE A 194 -0.11 -20.10 -8.66
CA PHE A 194 0.25 -19.03 -9.59
C PHE A 194 -0.73 -17.89 -9.40
N GLY A 195 -0.24 -16.67 -9.22
CA GLY A 195 -1.08 -15.56 -8.83
C GLY A 195 -0.54 -14.22 -9.29
N THR A 196 -1.23 -13.17 -8.86
CA THR A 196 -0.79 -11.80 -9.05
C THR A 196 -1.05 -11.07 -7.75
N TYR A 197 -0.01 -10.46 -7.20
CA TYR A 197 -0.15 -9.53 -6.11
C TYR A 197 -0.61 -8.19 -6.68
N PHE A 198 -1.82 -7.79 -6.32
CA PHE A 198 -2.36 -6.49 -6.70
C PHE A 198 -1.99 -5.45 -5.64
N ILE A 199 -1.36 -4.35 -6.08
CA ILE A 199 -1.20 -3.16 -5.25
C ILE A 199 -1.57 -1.92 -6.08
N GLY A 200 -2.39 -1.06 -5.48
CA GLY A 200 -2.84 0.18 -6.09
C GLY A 200 -2.64 1.34 -5.12
N TYR A 201 -2.03 2.42 -5.61
CA TYR A 201 -1.86 3.67 -4.89
C TYR A 201 -2.76 4.75 -5.50
N ALA A 202 -3.45 5.48 -4.64
CA ALA A 202 -4.33 6.57 -5.02
C ALA A 202 -4.39 7.64 -3.92
N ARG A 203 -4.70 8.88 -4.29
CA ARG A 203 -4.84 10.00 -3.35
C ARG A 203 -6.02 9.82 -2.38
N SER A 204 -7.03 9.07 -2.79
CA SER A 204 -8.17 8.65 -1.96
C SER A 204 -8.50 7.20 -2.29
N PRO A 205 -9.14 6.43 -1.40
CA PRO A 205 -9.50 5.05 -1.68
C PRO A 205 -10.62 4.92 -2.72
N ALA A 206 -11.44 5.97 -2.90
CA ALA A 206 -12.67 5.92 -3.69
C ALA A 206 -12.49 5.40 -5.13
N PRO A 207 -11.45 5.79 -5.90
CA PRO A 207 -11.22 5.22 -7.22
C PRO A 207 -10.95 3.71 -7.17
N ILE A 208 -10.13 3.23 -6.24
CA ILE A 208 -9.82 1.80 -6.12
C ILE A 208 -11.06 1.02 -5.68
N GLU A 209 -11.82 1.54 -4.71
CA GLU A 209 -13.07 0.91 -4.27
C GLU A 209 -14.09 0.84 -5.41
N GLN A 210 -14.20 1.87 -6.24
CA GLN A 210 -15.08 1.87 -7.40
C GLN A 210 -14.62 0.86 -8.46
N MET A 211 -13.31 0.67 -8.67
CA MET A 211 -12.79 -0.38 -9.55
C MET A 211 -13.13 -1.77 -8.99
N LEU A 212 -12.96 -1.99 -7.68
CA LEU A 212 -13.32 -3.26 -7.03
C LEU A 212 -14.82 -3.55 -7.12
N GLU A 213 -15.67 -2.55 -6.91
CA GLU A 213 -17.12 -2.67 -7.09
C GLU A 213 -17.45 -3.08 -8.54
N ASN A 214 -16.90 -2.38 -9.53
CA ASN A 214 -17.09 -2.70 -10.95
C ASN A 214 -16.61 -4.12 -11.29
N MET A 215 -15.49 -4.56 -10.71
CA MET A 215 -14.91 -5.87 -10.98
C MET A 215 -15.69 -7.01 -10.32
N PHE A 216 -16.01 -6.89 -9.03
CA PHE A 216 -16.57 -7.99 -8.23
C PHE A 216 -18.11 -8.04 -8.27
N VAL A 217 -18.78 -6.89 -8.36
CA VAL A 217 -20.25 -6.78 -8.45
C VAL A 217 -20.70 -6.67 -9.91
N GLY A 218 -19.94 -5.93 -10.71
CA GLY A 218 -20.23 -5.70 -12.13
C GLY A 218 -20.89 -4.36 -12.41
N LYS A 219 -20.68 -3.86 -13.63
CA LYS A 219 -21.32 -2.62 -14.12
C LYS A 219 -21.96 -2.85 -15.49
N PRO A 220 -23.32 -2.88 -15.59
CA PRO A 220 -24.29 -2.94 -14.49
C PRO A 220 -24.14 -4.23 -13.65
N PRO A 221 -24.78 -4.34 -12.47
CA PRO A 221 -24.65 -5.51 -11.60
C PRO A 221 -24.86 -6.83 -12.36
N GLY A 222 -23.92 -7.76 -12.19
CA GLY A 222 -23.86 -9.03 -12.95
C GLY A 222 -22.94 -9.00 -14.17
N ASN A 223 -22.58 -7.82 -14.70
CA ASN A 223 -21.54 -7.66 -15.72
C ASN A 223 -20.16 -7.44 -15.08
N TYR A 224 -19.69 -8.47 -14.38
CA TYR A 224 -18.46 -8.47 -13.59
C TYR A 224 -17.22 -8.76 -14.45
N ASP A 225 -16.02 -8.58 -13.87
CA ASP A 225 -14.74 -8.83 -14.56
C ASP A 225 -14.48 -10.33 -14.73
N ARG A 226 -14.38 -10.77 -15.98
CA ARG A 226 -14.13 -12.17 -16.34
C ARG A 226 -12.76 -12.68 -15.90
N LEU A 227 -11.82 -11.81 -15.55
CA LEU A 227 -10.57 -12.22 -14.90
C LEU A 227 -10.86 -13.02 -13.62
N LEU A 228 -11.92 -12.67 -12.88
CA LEU A 228 -12.30 -13.33 -11.63
C LEU A 228 -12.86 -14.75 -11.83
N ASP A 229 -13.11 -15.19 -13.06
CA ASP A 229 -13.43 -16.59 -13.36
C ASP A 229 -12.16 -17.48 -13.24
N TYR A 230 -10.96 -16.87 -13.23
CA TYR A 230 -9.66 -17.55 -13.16
C TYR A 230 -8.79 -17.09 -11.98
N SER A 231 -9.06 -15.91 -11.42
CA SER A 231 -8.31 -15.32 -10.31
C SER A 231 -9.19 -15.19 -9.08
N ARG A 232 -8.70 -15.67 -7.93
CA ARG A 232 -9.40 -15.57 -6.65
C ARG A 232 -8.62 -14.64 -5.72
N ALA A 233 -9.28 -13.60 -5.21
CA ALA A 233 -8.74 -12.80 -4.12
C ALA A 233 -8.72 -13.65 -2.83
N VAL A 234 -7.54 -13.78 -2.23
CA VAL A 234 -7.33 -14.53 -0.97
C VAL A 234 -6.98 -13.60 0.20
N THR A 235 -6.51 -12.39 -0.08
CA THR A 235 -6.23 -11.32 0.87
C THR A 235 -6.84 -9.99 0.40
N GLY A 236 -7.02 -9.05 1.34
CA GLY A 236 -7.50 -7.71 1.06
C GLY A 236 -7.23 -6.76 2.24
N GLY A 237 -6.55 -5.65 1.96
CA GLY A 237 -6.16 -4.66 2.95
C GLY A 237 -6.16 -3.24 2.38
N LEU A 238 -6.37 -2.25 3.25
CA LEU A 238 -6.32 -0.82 2.94
C LEU A 238 -5.40 -0.15 3.94
N TYR A 239 -4.39 0.54 3.42
CA TYR A 239 -3.33 1.16 4.22
C TYR A 239 -3.16 2.62 3.82
N PHE A 240 -2.90 3.48 4.79
CA PHE A 240 -2.41 4.83 4.53
C PHE A 240 -0.89 4.84 4.52
N VAL A 241 -0.30 5.48 3.50
CA VAL A 241 1.14 5.65 3.36
C VAL A 241 1.49 7.09 3.75
N PRO A 242 2.04 7.32 4.96
CA PRO A 242 2.42 8.65 5.39
C PRO A 242 3.66 9.16 4.64
N PRO A 243 3.89 10.48 4.61
CA PRO A 243 5.13 11.04 4.08
C PRO A 243 6.34 10.70 4.95
N VAL A 244 7.55 10.85 4.39
CA VAL A 244 8.82 10.53 5.07
C VAL A 244 8.99 11.35 6.34
N ASP A 245 8.74 12.67 6.27
CA ASP A 245 8.89 13.56 7.43
C ASP A 245 8.00 13.15 8.61
N PHE A 246 6.81 12.61 8.32
CA PHE A 246 5.90 12.10 9.35
C PHE A 246 6.46 10.84 10.02
N LEU A 247 7.07 9.94 9.24
CA LEU A 247 7.70 8.72 9.77
C LEU A 247 8.89 9.05 10.65
N GLU A 248 9.70 10.03 10.26
CA GLU A 248 10.86 10.49 11.04
C GLU A 248 10.44 11.10 12.37
N GLN A 249 9.40 11.94 12.37
CA GLN A 249 8.85 12.54 13.59
C GLN A 249 8.14 11.54 14.49
N ALA A 250 7.58 10.46 13.92
CA ALA A 250 6.91 9.44 14.73
C ALA A 250 7.88 8.72 15.69
N ALA A 251 9.19 8.73 15.44
CA ALA A 251 10.17 8.11 16.33
C ALA A 251 10.47 8.91 17.61
N GLU A 252 10.01 10.17 17.69
CA GLU A 252 10.19 11.09 18.84
C GLU A 252 9.09 10.94 19.89
#